data_AF-A0A168B162-F1
#
_entry.id   AF-A0A168B162-F1
#
_cell.length_a   1.000
_cell.length_b   1.000
_cell.length_c   1.000
_cell.angle_alpha   90.00
_cell.angle_beta   90.00
_cell.angle_gamma   90.00
#
_symmetry.space_group_name_H-M   'P 1'
#
loop_
_entity.id
_entity.type
_entity.pdbx_description
1 polymer ?
#
loop_
_entity_poly.entity_id
_entity_poly.type
_entity_poly.pdbx_seq_one_letter_code
_entity_poly.pdbx_strand_id
1 'polypeptide(L)'
;MVPKNESLYGTRKKSDASKRDTTTSTTLAFTSHLSSLISKELGQSDTRDSSPASRGRVRPHKTKEDIFATHNKNTQKRAAADLADDEGKVFQTHKTASDIGYVDEATLNRSKARMQEKARLYAELKKGEHLAESSDEEDNATHGHDAARSKERARLERMRKLDSNSLVDFDRKWAQEERRKARAEAGLPSEDEEDEEEEQEPLVEYTDEFGRTRMGTRAEAAEAQRAALTGVPSGVPLVNTPTEARPARPSKIIHGPTIQTSAFNPDEKIAKQMAEIAAKRDRTPTPPPETHYDAEHEIRTRGTGFYAFSKDEETRQKEMEELEKAREDTLKEREQGRDKKRKRDQAKEERRKKIEELRSKRRAEEFLNGLGGEIGNAEE
;
A
#
# COMPACT_ATOMS: atom_id res chain seq x y z
N MET A 1 -31.94 -66.86 17.29
CA MET A 1 -32.12 -65.50 17.83
C MET A 1 -30.79 -64.78 17.78
N VAL A 2 -30.67 -63.80 16.91
CA VAL A 2 -29.52 -62.88 16.81
C VAL A 2 -30.12 -61.47 16.72
N PRO A 3 -29.95 -60.60 17.73
CA PRO A 3 -30.43 -59.24 17.66
C PRO A 3 -29.53 -58.41 16.75
N LYS A 4 -30.12 -57.75 15.76
CA LYS A 4 -29.46 -56.77 14.90
C LYS A 4 -29.43 -55.42 15.63
N ASN A 5 -28.25 -54.82 15.65
CA ASN A 5 -27.95 -53.54 16.27
C ASN A 5 -28.79 -52.40 15.67
N GLU A 6 -29.56 -51.73 16.52
CA GLU A 6 -30.33 -50.54 16.18
C GLU A 6 -29.46 -49.30 16.48
N SER A 7 -29.22 -48.47 15.47
CA SER A 7 -28.38 -47.27 15.54
C SER A 7 -28.96 -46.24 16.52
N LEU A 8 -28.15 -45.78 17.48
CA LEU A 8 -28.50 -44.84 18.56
C LEU A 8 -28.69 -43.38 18.11
N TYR A 9 -28.63 -43.10 16.82
CA TYR A 9 -29.01 -41.80 16.24
C TYR A 9 -30.02 -42.05 15.12
N GLY A 10 -31.22 -41.48 15.29
CA GLY A 10 -32.35 -41.69 14.40
C GLY A 10 -32.02 -41.42 12.93
N THR A 11 -32.27 -42.40 12.08
CA THR A 11 -32.20 -42.27 10.63
C THR A 11 -33.28 -41.29 10.18
N ARG A 12 -32.89 -40.16 9.58
CA ARG A 12 -33.85 -39.21 9.00
C ARG A 12 -34.59 -39.90 7.85
N LYS A 13 -35.93 -39.86 7.89
CA LYS A 13 -36.79 -40.26 6.76
C LYS A 13 -36.45 -39.38 5.55
N LYS A 14 -36.12 -40.01 4.41
CA LYS A 14 -36.03 -39.34 3.11
C LYS A 14 -37.46 -39.06 2.62
N SER A 15 -37.77 -37.81 2.30
CA SER A 15 -39.06 -37.42 1.73
C SER A 15 -39.19 -37.95 0.30
N ASP A 16 -40.36 -38.51 -0.02
CA ASP A 16 -40.69 -39.08 -1.32
C ASP A 16 -40.56 -38.06 -2.47
N ALA A 17 -39.87 -38.47 -3.52
CA ALA A 17 -39.75 -37.73 -4.77
C ALA A 17 -41.04 -37.84 -5.57
N SER A 18 -41.74 -36.72 -5.78
CA SER A 18 -42.82 -36.65 -6.75
C SER A 18 -42.25 -36.77 -8.17
N LYS A 19 -42.59 -37.87 -8.87
CA LYS A 19 -42.39 -38.04 -10.31
C LYS A 19 -43.05 -36.88 -11.05
N ARG A 20 -42.26 -36.06 -11.76
CA ARG A 20 -42.72 -35.16 -12.82
C ARG A 20 -41.72 -35.18 -13.96
N ASP A 21 -42.15 -35.85 -15.02
CA ASP A 21 -41.85 -35.68 -16.44
C ASP A 21 -40.46 -35.16 -16.80
N THR A 22 -39.64 -36.11 -17.23
CA THR A 22 -38.30 -35.98 -17.81
C THR A 22 -38.34 -35.32 -19.20
N THR A 23 -39.00 -34.16 -19.33
CA THR A 23 -38.93 -33.30 -20.51
C THR A 23 -38.26 -31.97 -20.13
N THR A 24 -36.94 -32.05 -20.20
CA THR A 24 -35.90 -31.09 -19.85
C THR A 24 -36.21 -29.59 -20.12
N SER A 25 -36.00 -28.74 -19.11
CA SER A 25 -36.02 -27.26 -19.26
C SER A 25 -35.04 -26.74 -20.32
N THR A 26 -34.01 -27.52 -20.64
CA THR A 26 -33.04 -27.22 -21.69
C THR A 26 -33.65 -27.26 -23.10
N THR A 27 -34.61 -28.15 -23.39
CA THR A 27 -35.23 -28.20 -24.73
C THR A 27 -36.22 -27.07 -24.97
N LEU A 28 -36.95 -26.61 -23.93
CA LEU A 28 -37.79 -25.41 -24.03
C LEU A 28 -36.95 -24.12 -24.20
N ALA A 29 -35.80 -24.05 -23.53
CA ALA A 29 -34.85 -22.95 -23.73
C ALA A 29 -34.23 -22.97 -25.14
N PHE A 30 -33.89 -24.16 -25.66
CA PHE A 30 -33.29 -24.27 -26.99
C PHE A 30 -34.29 -24.02 -28.12
N THR A 31 -35.54 -24.50 -28.00
CA THR A 31 -36.61 -24.26 -28.98
C THR A 31 -37.07 -22.79 -29.00
N SER A 32 -37.11 -22.11 -27.84
CA SER A 32 -37.37 -20.66 -27.79
C SER A 32 -36.25 -19.85 -28.43
N HIS A 33 -34.99 -20.29 -28.32
CA HIS A 33 -33.86 -19.63 -28.98
C HIS A 33 -33.82 -19.89 -30.49
N LEU A 34 -34.12 -21.10 -30.95
CA LEU A 34 -34.22 -21.41 -32.38
C LEU A 34 -35.38 -20.68 -33.05
N SER A 35 -36.56 -20.65 -32.44
CA SER A 35 -37.71 -19.89 -32.98
C SER A 35 -37.44 -18.40 -33.04
N SER A 36 -36.72 -17.84 -32.05
CA SER A 36 -36.27 -16.44 -32.07
C SER A 36 -35.23 -16.16 -33.16
N LEU A 37 -34.33 -17.11 -33.46
CA LEU A 37 -33.33 -16.98 -34.53
C LEU A 37 -33.98 -17.08 -35.92
N ILE A 38 -34.88 -18.04 -36.11
CA ILE A 38 -35.62 -18.22 -37.36
C ILE A 38 -36.51 -17.00 -37.65
N SER A 39 -37.15 -16.44 -36.62
CA SER A 39 -37.94 -15.20 -36.77
C SER A 39 -37.08 -13.97 -37.05
N LYS A 40 -35.82 -13.97 -36.59
CA LYS A 40 -34.86 -12.89 -36.86
C LYS A 40 -34.30 -12.96 -38.29
N GLU A 41 -34.16 -14.17 -38.84
CA GLU A 41 -33.63 -14.39 -40.20
C GLU A 41 -34.71 -14.20 -41.28
N LEU A 42 -35.97 -14.56 -41.01
CA LEU A 42 -37.11 -14.33 -41.92
C LEU A 42 -37.53 -12.86 -42.04
N GLY A 43 -37.05 -11.98 -41.14
CA GLY A 43 -37.36 -10.55 -41.13
C GLY A 43 -36.34 -9.67 -41.87
N GLN A 44 -35.33 -10.24 -42.52
CA GLN A 44 -34.20 -9.48 -43.06
C GLN A 44 -33.93 -9.79 -44.54
N SER A 45 -34.92 -9.47 -45.39
CA SER A 45 -34.74 -9.28 -46.82
C SER A 45 -35.37 -7.95 -47.23
N ASP A 46 -34.65 -6.84 -47.04
CA ASP A 46 -34.48 -5.80 -48.06
C ASP A 46 -33.69 -4.59 -47.55
N THR A 47 -32.87 -4.04 -48.45
CA THR A 47 -32.19 -2.73 -48.43
C THR A 47 -30.97 -2.51 -47.53
N ARG A 48 -29.85 -2.20 -48.22
CA ARG A 48 -28.67 -1.48 -47.72
C ARG A 48 -29.03 0.01 -47.60
N ASP A 49 -28.69 0.69 -46.50
CA ASP A 49 -27.85 1.91 -46.45
C ASP A 49 -27.78 2.52 -45.03
N SER A 50 -26.63 3.09 -44.68
CA SER A 50 -26.33 3.98 -43.53
C SER A 50 -26.53 3.48 -42.08
N SER A 51 -25.40 3.31 -41.38
CA SER A 51 -25.31 3.03 -39.94
C SER A 51 -25.57 4.29 -39.09
N PRO A 52 -26.40 4.21 -38.03
CA PRO A 52 -26.15 4.98 -36.82
C PRO A 52 -25.86 4.06 -35.62
N ALA A 53 -25.06 4.60 -34.71
CA ALA A 53 -24.55 4.02 -33.47
C ALA A 53 -25.45 2.96 -32.79
N SER A 54 -24.84 1.83 -32.43
CA SER A 54 -25.44 0.81 -31.59
C SER A 54 -25.78 1.38 -30.21
N ARG A 55 -27.03 1.80 -30.02
CA ARG A 55 -27.60 1.98 -28.68
C ARG A 55 -27.61 0.61 -28.02
N GLY A 56 -26.77 0.47 -26.99
CA GLY A 56 -26.69 -0.74 -26.17
C GLY A 56 -28.07 -1.17 -25.70
N ARG A 57 -28.24 -2.50 -25.61
CA ARG A 57 -29.40 -3.19 -25.06
C ARG A 57 -30.02 -2.43 -23.89
N VAL A 58 -31.31 -2.08 -24.01
CA VAL A 58 -32.08 -1.49 -22.90
C VAL A 58 -32.02 -2.45 -21.72
N ARG A 59 -31.29 -2.05 -20.67
CA ARG A 59 -31.25 -2.78 -19.39
C ARG A 59 -32.67 -2.75 -18.81
N PRO A 60 -33.22 -3.87 -18.30
CA PRO A 60 -34.45 -3.86 -17.53
C PRO A 60 -34.19 -3.07 -16.24
N HIS A 61 -34.48 -1.77 -16.27
CA HIS A 61 -34.51 -0.90 -15.12
C HIS A 61 -35.98 -0.67 -14.78
N LYS A 62 -36.30 -0.72 -13.48
CA LYS A 62 -37.61 -0.54 -12.84
C LYS A 62 -38.47 -1.80 -12.66
N THR A 63 -38.02 -2.73 -11.81
CA THR A 63 -38.89 -3.51 -10.89
C THR A 63 -38.12 -4.13 -9.71
N LYS A 64 -36.88 -3.71 -9.44
CA LYS A 64 -36.17 -4.14 -8.23
C LYS A 64 -36.30 -3.00 -7.22
N GLU A 65 -36.95 -3.29 -6.10
CA GLU A 65 -36.99 -2.38 -4.95
C GLU A 65 -35.56 -2.04 -4.53
N ASP A 66 -35.36 -0.79 -4.12
CA ASP A 66 -34.07 -0.27 -3.68
C ASP A 66 -33.46 -1.20 -2.62
N ILE A 67 -32.18 -1.53 -2.76
CA ILE A 67 -31.44 -2.42 -1.84
C ILE A 67 -31.48 -1.85 -0.41
N PHE A 68 -31.66 -0.53 -0.28
CA PHE A 68 -31.85 0.16 0.99
C PHE A 68 -33.31 0.23 1.46
N ALA A 69 -34.28 -0.08 0.60
CA ALA A 69 -35.69 -0.21 0.98
C ALA A 69 -36.02 -1.60 1.57
N THR A 70 -35.29 -2.65 1.16
CA THR A 70 -35.49 -4.00 1.70
C THR A 70 -34.86 -4.13 3.08
N HIS A 71 -35.66 -3.95 4.14
CA HIS A 71 -35.19 -4.15 5.50
C HIS A 71 -35.08 -5.66 5.83
N ASN A 72 -34.09 -6.05 6.64
CA ASN A 72 -33.89 -7.46 7.04
C ASN A 72 -35.17 -8.09 7.61
N LYS A 73 -35.45 -9.36 7.30
CA LYS A 73 -36.62 -10.07 7.84
C LYS A 73 -36.71 -9.87 9.36
N ASN A 74 -37.86 -9.37 9.84
CA ASN A 74 -38.18 -9.01 11.23
C ASN A 74 -37.68 -7.67 11.79
N THR A 75 -36.97 -6.83 11.02
CA THR A 75 -36.62 -5.47 11.46
C THR A 75 -37.86 -4.60 11.67
N GLN A 76 -38.81 -4.62 10.73
CA GLN A 76 -40.07 -3.90 10.89
C GLN A 76 -40.89 -4.39 12.09
N LYS A 77 -40.86 -5.69 12.40
CA LYS A 77 -41.53 -6.23 13.60
C LYS A 77 -40.89 -5.74 14.90
N ARG A 78 -39.55 -5.60 14.91
CA ARG A 78 -38.81 -5.08 16.06
C ARG A 78 -39.04 -3.57 16.22
N ALA A 79 -38.96 -2.82 15.13
CA ALA A 79 -39.26 -1.39 15.13
C ALA A 79 -40.72 -1.10 15.52
N ALA A 80 -41.67 -1.95 15.12
CA ALA A 80 -43.06 -1.83 15.52
C ALA A 80 -43.28 -2.17 17.01
N ALA A 81 -42.52 -3.11 17.58
CA ALA A 81 -42.56 -3.37 19.01
C ALA A 81 -42.01 -2.18 19.81
N ASP A 82 -40.89 -1.61 19.37
CA ASP A 82 -40.27 -0.45 20.02
C ASP A 82 -41.17 0.81 19.93
N LEU A 83 -41.94 0.99 18.84
CA LEU A 83 -42.93 2.07 18.72
C LEU A 83 -44.23 1.80 19.50
N ALA A 84 -44.63 0.54 19.66
CA ALA A 84 -45.80 0.18 20.47
C ALA A 84 -45.56 0.37 21.97
N ASP A 85 -44.31 0.36 22.41
CA ASP A 85 -43.91 0.55 23.81
C ASP A 85 -43.86 2.04 24.25
N ASP A 86 -44.02 3.02 23.34
CA ASP A 86 -43.92 4.46 23.64
C ASP A 86 -45.29 5.14 23.91
N GLU A 87 -46.42 4.50 23.55
CA GLU A 87 -47.77 5.08 23.75
C GLU A 87 -48.56 4.55 24.96
N GLY A 88 -47.96 3.73 25.82
CA GLY A 88 -48.70 3.18 26.96
C GLY A 88 -47.81 2.87 28.16
N LYS A 89 -48.09 3.52 29.30
CA LYS A 89 -47.49 3.24 30.62
C LYS A 89 -47.21 1.74 30.81
N VAL A 90 -45.93 1.36 30.74
CA VAL A 90 -45.48 -0.01 31.00
C VAL A 90 -45.60 -0.29 32.50
N PHE A 91 -46.74 -0.82 32.93
CA PHE A 91 -46.81 -1.52 34.20
C PHE A 91 -46.17 -2.89 34.02
N GLN A 92 -45.05 -3.11 34.71
CA GLN A 92 -44.32 -4.37 34.71
C GLN A 92 -45.20 -5.46 35.36
N THR A 93 -45.90 -6.27 34.55
CA THR A 93 -46.67 -7.39 35.07
C THR A 93 -45.72 -8.55 35.38
N HIS A 94 -45.39 -8.75 36.66
CA HIS A 94 -44.60 -9.89 37.10
C HIS A 94 -45.45 -11.17 36.99
N LYS A 95 -45.08 -12.05 36.05
CA LYS A 95 -45.65 -13.40 35.95
C LYS A 95 -45.26 -14.18 37.21
N THR A 96 -46.25 -14.65 37.97
CA THR A 96 -46.00 -15.52 39.13
C THR A 96 -45.83 -16.97 38.67
N ALA A 97 -45.35 -17.86 39.56
CA ALA A 97 -45.13 -19.27 39.26
C ALA A 97 -46.38 -19.99 38.68
N SER A 98 -47.58 -19.45 38.94
CA SER A 98 -48.84 -19.97 38.38
C SER A 98 -49.01 -19.69 36.87
N ASP A 99 -48.40 -18.63 36.34
CA ASP A 99 -48.56 -18.16 34.96
C ASP A 99 -47.49 -18.73 34.00
N ILE A 100 -46.45 -19.36 34.55
CA ILE A 100 -45.28 -19.86 33.80
C ILE A 100 -45.43 -21.33 33.40
N GLY A 101 -46.37 -22.06 34.02
CA GLY A 101 -46.66 -23.46 33.72
C GLY A 101 -45.56 -24.43 34.17
N TYR A 102 -45.82 -25.73 33.99
CA TYR A 102 -44.88 -26.81 34.30
C TYR A 102 -43.78 -26.87 33.23
N VAL A 103 -42.53 -26.73 33.66
CA VAL A 103 -41.34 -26.77 32.81
C VAL A 103 -40.64 -28.11 33.02
N ASP A 104 -40.36 -28.80 31.92
CA ASP A 104 -39.74 -30.13 31.89
C ASP A 104 -38.41 -30.16 32.66
N GLU A 105 -38.13 -31.27 33.34
CA GLU A 105 -37.00 -31.39 34.28
C GLU A 105 -35.64 -31.18 33.57
N ALA A 106 -35.53 -31.64 32.33
CA ALA A 106 -34.34 -31.43 31.50
C ALA A 106 -34.10 -29.94 31.18
N THR A 107 -35.16 -29.14 31.05
CA THR A 107 -35.03 -27.68 30.85
C THR A 107 -34.69 -26.96 32.15
N LEU A 108 -35.23 -27.41 33.29
CA LEU A 108 -34.91 -26.87 34.62
C LEU A 108 -33.43 -27.12 34.98
N ASN A 109 -32.90 -28.29 34.68
CA ASN A 109 -31.49 -28.59 34.97
C ASN A 109 -30.54 -27.77 34.09
N ARG A 110 -30.89 -27.54 32.81
CA ARG A 110 -30.13 -26.65 31.92
C ARG A 110 -30.16 -25.20 32.39
N SER A 111 -31.30 -24.71 32.90
CA SER A 111 -31.38 -23.34 33.44
C SER A 111 -30.59 -23.20 34.74
N LYS A 112 -30.63 -24.20 35.63
CA LYS A 112 -29.83 -24.25 36.86
C LYS A 112 -28.32 -24.22 36.57
N ALA A 113 -27.85 -25.02 35.61
CA ALA A 113 -26.44 -25.02 35.21
C ALA A 113 -26.00 -23.64 34.69
N ARG A 114 -26.79 -23.02 33.80
CA ARG A 114 -26.51 -21.67 33.29
C ARG A 114 -26.51 -20.60 34.39
N MET A 115 -27.35 -20.74 35.40
CA MET A 115 -27.41 -19.82 36.53
C MET A 115 -26.17 -19.96 37.42
N GLN A 116 -25.70 -21.20 37.62
CA GLN A 116 -24.45 -21.48 38.36
C GLN A 116 -23.22 -20.96 37.64
N GLU A 117 -23.13 -21.14 36.32
CA GLU A 117 -22.05 -20.57 35.49
C GLU A 117 -22.03 -19.04 35.58
N LYS A 118 -23.21 -18.39 35.51
CA LYS A 118 -23.31 -16.95 35.71
C LYS A 118 -22.87 -16.54 37.11
N ALA A 119 -23.32 -17.24 38.15
CA ALA A 119 -22.91 -16.94 39.52
C ALA A 119 -21.38 -17.06 39.70
N ARG A 120 -20.76 -18.05 39.07
CA ARG A 120 -19.30 -18.21 39.04
C ARG A 120 -18.62 -17.04 38.33
N LEU A 121 -19.10 -16.66 37.14
CA LEU A 121 -18.60 -15.47 36.41
C LEU A 121 -18.73 -14.18 37.22
N TYR A 122 -19.85 -13.98 37.93
CA TYR A 122 -20.02 -12.81 38.79
C TYR A 122 -19.10 -12.86 40.01
N ALA A 123 -18.87 -14.03 40.60
CA ALA A 123 -17.91 -14.20 41.69
C ALA A 123 -16.47 -13.90 41.21
N GLU A 124 -16.10 -14.35 40.01
CA GLU A 124 -14.80 -14.10 39.37
C GLU A 124 -14.60 -12.62 38.99
N LEU A 125 -15.61 -11.98 38.40
CA LEU A 125 -15.61 -10.54 38.11
C LEU A 125 -15.54 -9.70 39.40
N LYS A 126 -16.22 -10.13 40.46
CA LYS A 126 -16.16 -9.47 41.77
C LYS A 126 -14.82 -9.69 42.49
N LYS A 127 -14.21 -10.86 42.29
CA LYS A 127 -12.85 -11.18 42.75
C LYS A 127 -11.78 -10.41 41.96
N GLY A 128 -12.12 -9.90 40.77
CA GLY A 128 -11.25 -9.05 39.96
C GLY A 128 -10.14 -9.79 39.22
N GLU A 129 -10.21 -11.13 39.18
CA GLU A 129 -9.20 -12.01 38.58
C GLU A 129 -9.14 -11.85 37.04
N HIS A 130 -10.29 -11.62 36.40
CA HIS A 130 -10.40 -11.30 34.97
C HIS A 130 -9.70 -9.97 34.56
N LEU A 131 -9.28 -9.11 35.50
CA LEU A 131 -8.48 -7.91 35.21
C LEU A 131 -6.97 -8.15 35.28
N ALA A 132 -6.54 -9.26 35.88
CA ALA A 132 -5.14 -9.67 35.96
C ALA A 132 -4.73 -10.51 34.74
N GLU A 133 -5.59 -11.44 34.31
CA GLU A 133 -5.28 -12.40 33.23
C GLU A 133 -5.22 -11.77 31.83
N SER A 134 -5.79 -10.56 31.63
CA SER A 134 -5.65 -9.83 30.37
C SER A 134 -4.47 -8.84 30.34
N SER A 135 -3.60 -8.84 31.36
CA SER A 135 -2.54 -7.82 31.49
C SER A 135 -1.12 -8.35 31.63
N ASP A 136 -0.87 -9.63 31.93
CA ASP A 136 0.44 -10.28 31.76
C ASP A 136 0.35 -11.70 32.32
N GLU A 137 0.23 -12.74 31.48
CA GLU A 137 0.64 -14.10 31.86
C GLU A 137 0.66 -15.06 30.63
N GLU A 138 1.35 -14.68 29.55
CA GLU A 138 2.01 -15.70 28.70
C GLU A 138 3.40 -15.96 29.30
N ASP A 139 3.52 -16.47 30.54
CA ASP A 139 4.75 -17.06 31.09
C ASP A 139 4.58 -17.51 32.56
N ASN A 140 3.86 -18.62 32.82
CA ASN A 140 4.35 -19.56 33.86
C ASN A 140 3.74 -20.95 33.72
N ALA A 141 4.62 -21.94 33.59
CA ALA A 141 4.28 -23.35 33.48
C ALA A 141 4.19 -23.99 34.87
N THR A 142 3.12 -24.76 35.12
CA THR A 142 3.20 -25.89 36.06
C THR A 142 2.51 -27.14 35.50
N HIS A 143 3.37 -28.08 35.09
CA HIS A 143 3.28 -29.54 35.14
C HIS A 143 2.16 -30.29 34.40
N GLY A 144 2.56 -30.91 33.26
CA GLY A 144 2.15 -32.28 32.93
C GLY A 144 1.83 -32.52 31.45
N HIS A 145 2.81 -33.05 30.72
CA HIS A 145 2.76 -33.79 29.44
C HIS A 145 3.46 -33.18 28.21
N ASP A 146 4.34 -34.01 27.63
CA ASP A 146 4.83 -34.04 26.24
C ASP A 146 6.16 -33.32 25.88
N ALA A 147 7.27 -34.05 26.08
CA ALA A 147 8.63 -33.67 25.69
C ALA A 147 8.85 -33.45 24.17
N ALA A 148 7.94 -33.89 23.30
CA ALA A 148 8.05 -33.69 21.85
C ALA A 148 7.74 -32.25 21.41
N ARG A 149 6.82 -31.54 22.11
CA ARG A 149 6.46 -30.15 21.78
C ARG A 149 7.51 -29.13 22.25
N SER A 150 8.34 -29.50 23.22
CA SER A 150 9.43 -28.65 23.74
C SER A 150 10.49 -28.36 22.67
N LYS A 151 10.86 -29.36 21.85
CA LYS A 151 11.86 -29.20 20.78
C LYS A 151 11.37 -28.29 19.65
N GLU A 152 10.08 -28.37 19.31
CA GLU A 152 9.46 -27.55 18.28
C GLU A 152 9.25 -26.11 18.75
N ARG A 153 8.84 -25.91 20.02
CA ARG A 153 8.74 -24.59 20.65
C ARG A 153 10.11 -23.91 20.75
N ALA A 154 11.16 -24.63 21.15
CA ALA A 154 12.54 -24.11 21.19
C ALA A 154 13.08 -23.74 19.80
N ARG A 155 12.68 -24.46 18.74
CA ARG A 155 13.03 -24.12 17.36
C ARG A 155 12.31 -22.87 16.89
N LEU A 156 11.03 -22.73 17.19
CA LEU A 156 10.22 -21.53 16.91
C LEU A 156 10.73 -20.29 17.65
N GLU A 157 11.20 -20.45 18.87
CA GLU A 157 11.75 -19.37 19.69
C GLU A 157 13.12 -18.90 19.19
N ARG A 158 13.95 -19.81 18.67
CA ARG A 158 15.19 -19.45 17.95
C ARG A 158 14.91 -18.73 16.63
N MET A 159 13.91 -19.18 15.86
CA MET A 159 13.49 -18.49 14.63
C MET A 159 12.94 -17.10 14.96
N ARG A 160 12.14 -16.95 16.02
CA ARG A 160 11.60 -15.65 16.45
C ARG A 160 12.67 -14.69 16.99
N LYS A 161 13.72 -15.20 17.66
CA LYS A 161 14.90 -14.41 18.07
C LYS A 161 15.80 -14.02 16.91
N LEU A 162 15.91 -14.87 15.88
CA LEU A 162 16.61 -14.54 14.64
C LEU A 162 15.82 -13.50 13.83
N ASP A 163 14.50 -13.64 13.76
CA ASP A 163 13.62 -12.66 13.10
C ASP A 163 13.63 -11.31 13.84
N SER A 164 13.62 -11.29 15.18
CA SER A 164 13.74 -10.05 15.94
C SER A 164 15.10 -9.36 15.78
N ASN A 165 16.16 -10.14 15.58
CA ASN A 165 17.51 -9.61 15.33
C ASN A 165 17.77 -9.32 13.83
N SER A 166 16.88 -9.74 12.94
CA SER A 166 16.93 -9.47 11.50
C SER A 166 16.04 -8.29 11.09
N LEU A 167 15.24 -7.74 12.01
CA LEU A 167 14.48 -6.52 11.79
C LEU A 167 15.37 -5.31 12.10
N VAL A 168 15.67 -4.53 11.07
CA VAL A 168 16.34 -3.22 11.20
C VAL A 168 15.42 -2.31 12.02
N ASP A 169 15.85 -1.97 13.24
CA ASP A 169 15.17 -0.96 14.06
C ASP A 169 15.47 0.43 13.47
N PHE A 170 14.56 0.91 12.63
CA PHE A 170 14.71 2.16 11.89
C PHE A 170 14.78 3.38 12.81
N ASP A 171 14.12 3.34 13.97
CA ASP A 171 14.18 4.44 14.94
C ASP A 171 15.55 4.48 15.63
N ARG A 172 16.11 3.30 15.95
CA ARG A 172 17.48 3.20 16.47
C ARG A 172 18.52 3.58 15.43
N LYS A 173 18.32 3.18 14.17
CA LYS A 173 19.21 3.54 13.05
C LYS A 173 19.17 5.05 12.79
N TRP A 174 17.98 5.64 12.77
CA TRP A 174 17.79 7.08 12.61
C TRP A 174 18.42 7.87 13.76
N ALA A 175 18.22 7.43 15.01
CA ALA A 175 18.86 8.05 16.17
C ALA A 175 20.40 7.93 16.15
N GLN A 176 20.92 6.82 15.64
CA GLN A 176 22.36 6.60 15.48
C GLN A 176 22.94 7.46 14.35
N GLU A 177 22.17 7.69 13.28
CA GLU A 177 22.55 8.52 12.15
C GLU A 177 22.47 10.02 12.49
N GLU A 178 21.46 10.45 13.25
CA GLU A 178 21.40 11.79 13.84
C GLU A 178 22.55 12.03 14.83
N ARG A 179 22.89 11.04 15.67
CA ARG A 179 24.09 11.12 16.52
C ARG A 179 25.38 11.18 15.71
N ARG A 180 25.50 10.42 14.62
CA ARG A 180 26.66 10.45 13.73
C ARG A 180 26.79 11.81 13.05
N LYS A 181 25.67 12.37 12.61
CA LYS A 181 25.59 13.69 11.97
C LYS A 181 25.90 14.81 12.96
N ALA A 182 25.33 14.76 14.17
CA ALA A 182 25.65 15.69 15.25
C ALA A 182 27.11 15.60 15.70
N ARG A 183 27.70 14.40 15.69
CA ARG A 183 29.13 14.19 16.03
C ARG A 183 30.05 14.69 14.90
N ALA A 184 29.66 14.53 13.65
CA ALA A 184 30.35 15.09 12.48
C ALA A 184 30.26 16.63 12.44
N GLU A 185 29.09 17.19 12.76
CA GLU A 185 28.86 18.63 12.87
C GLU A 185 29.62 19.24 14.07
N ALA A 186 29.79 18.47 15.16
CA ALA A 186 30.61 18.84 16.30
C ALA A 186 32.13 18.62 16.11
N GLY A 187 32.58 18.18 14.93
CA GLY A 187 34.01 17.98 14.63
C GLY A 187 34.70 16.91 15.47
N LEU A 188 33.95 15.97 16.07
CA LEU A 188 34.51 14.92 16.93
C LEU A 188 34.93 13.69 16.10
N PRO A 189 36.22 13.31 16.12
CA PRO A 189 36.77 12.32 15.18
C PRO A 189 36.21 10.92 15.39
N SER A 190 35.86 10.24 14.29
CA SER A 190 35.60 8.79 14.25
C SER A 190 36.86 8.05 14.70
N GLU A 191 36.75 6.96 15.47
CA GLU A 191 37.90 6.18 15.95
C GLU A 191 38.58 5.33 14.87
N ASP A 192 38.28 5.56 13.59
CA ASP A 192 39.00 4.97 12.47
C ASP A 192 39.19 6.05 11.41
N GLU A 193 40.43 6.12 10.92
CA GLU A 193 40.98 6.92 9.81
C GLU A 193 41.51 8.31 10.21
N GLU A 194 42.82 8.31 10.48
CA GLU A 194 43.75 9.42 10.27
C GLU A 194 43.70 9.80 8.78
N ASP A 195 43.47 11.07 8.45
CA ASP A 195 43.98 11.65 7.21
C ASP A 195 44.00 13.18 7.27
N GLU A 196 45.05 13.72 6.67
CA GLU A 196 45.59 15.06 6.79
C GLU A 196 44.71 16.12 6.10
N GLU A 197 44.56 17.27 6.73
CA GLU A 197 43.83 18.43 6.20
C GLU A 197 44.59 19.06 5.01
N GLU A 198 44.29 18.65 3.78
CA GLU A 198 44.68 19.41 2.59
C GLU A 198 43.61 20.47 2.26
N GLU A 199 44.06 21.73 2.21
CA GLU A 199 43.28 22.92 1.87
C GLU A 199 42.62 22.77 0.48
N GLN A 200 41.30 22.57 0.44
CA GLN A 200 40.55 22.41 -0.81
C GLN A 200 40.48 23.74 -1.57
N GLU A 201 41.34 23.93 -2.57
CA GLU A 201 41.22 25.01 -3.56
C GLU A 201 39.93 24.85 -4.41
N PRO A 202 39.27 25.96 -4.82
CA PRO A 202 38.01 25.89 -5.58
C PRO A 202 38.22 25.32 -6.98
N LEU A 203 37.50 24.24 -7.28
CA LEU A 203 37.49 23.55 -8.58
C LEU A 203 36.70 24.37 -9.63
N VAL A 204 37.31 24.63 -10.79
CA VAL A 204 36.73 25.38 -11.93
C VAL A 204 36.60 24.46 -13.15
N GLU A 205 35.52 24.59 -13.90
CA GLU A 205 35.34 23.84 -15.15
C GLU A 205 36.18 24.45 -16.28
N TYR A 206 37.03 23.65 -16.93
CA TYR A 206 37.83 24.06 -18.08
C TYR A 206 37.82 22.98 -19.17
N THR A 207 38.14 23.35 -20.41
CA THR A 207 38.25 22.40 -21.53
C THR A 207 39.68 21.91 -21.68
N ASP A 208 39.87 20.60 -21.56
CA ASP A 208 41.12 19.88 -21.78
C ASP A 208 41.56 19.96 -23.26
N GLU A 209 42.82 19.66 -23.55
CA GLU A 209 43.42 19.69 -24.90
C GLU A 209 42.69 18.78 -25.90
N PHE A 210 41.97 17.76 -25.40
CA PHE A 210 41.13 16.85 -26.17
C PHE A 210 39.69 17.35 -26.38
N GLY A 211 39.37 18.59 -26.00
CA GLY A 211 38.04 19.19 -26.12
C GLY A 211 37.00 18.62 -25.14
N ARG A 212 37.45 17.96 -24.07
CA ARG A 212 36.58 17.43 -23.00
C ARG A 212 36.48 18.44 -21.87
N THR A 213 35.29 18.62 -21.30
CA THR A 213 35.10 19.44 -20.09
C THR A 213 35.59 18.68 -18.86
N ARG A 214 36.54 19.24 -18.11
CA ARG A 214 37.08 18.70 -16.85
C ARG A 214 36.97 19.74 -15.74
N MET A 215 36.83 19.27 -14.50
CA MET A 215 36.96 20.10 -13.31
C MET A 215 38.41 20.05 -12.82
N GLY A 216 39.04 21.20 -12.62
CA GLY A 216 40.40 21.26 -12.09
C GLY A 216 40.67 22.53 -11.31
N THR A 217 41.89 22.68 -10.81
CA THR A 217 42.26 23.89 -10.06
C THR A 217 42.33 25.11 -10.99
N ARG A 218 42.25 26.31 -10.40
CA ARG A 218 42.36 27.55 -11.19
C ARG A 218 43.71 27.65 -11.93
N ALA A 219 44.77 27.06 -11.39
CA ALA A 219 46.08 27.00 -12.03
C ALA A 219 46.07 26.08 -13.27
N GLU A 220 45.46 24.91 -13.17
CA GLU A 220 45.31 23.94 -14.25
C GLU A 220 44.44 24.51 -15.40
N ALA A 221 43.36 25.20 -15.07
CA ALA A 221 42.53 25.91 -16.04
C ALA A 221 43.31 27.01 -16.79
N ALA A 222 44.20 27.73 -16.13
CA ALA A 222 45.04 28.76 -16.74
C ALA A 222 46.13 28.16 -17.64
N GLU A 223 46.66 26.99 -17.29
CA GLU A 223 47.63 26.26 -18.12
C GLU A 223 46.99 25.72 -19.40
N ALA A 224 45.78 25.13 -19.30
CA ALA A 224 45.03 24.64 -20.45
C ALA A 224 44.69 25.75 -21.45
N GLN A 225 44.37 26.97 -20.97
CA GLN A 225 44.14 28.12 -21.86
C GLN A 225 45.41 28.56 -22.60
N ARG A 226 46.58 28.52 -21.95
CA ARG A 226 47.86 28.84 -22.59
C ARG A 226 48.27 27.78 -23.61
N ALA A 227 48.03 26.51 -23.31
CA ALA A 227 48.24 25.40 -24.23
C ALA A 227 47.34 25.53 -25.47
N ALA A 228 46.07 25.89 -25.29
CA ALA A 228 45.12 26.09 -26.40
C ALA A 228 45.53 27.25 -27.34
N LEU A 229 46.09 28.34 -26.79
CA LEU A 229 46.55 29.49 -27.60
C LEU A 229 47.84 29.21 -28.36
N THR A 230 48.77 28.47 -27.75
CA THR A 230 50.10 28.20 -28.33
C THR A 230 50.17 26.90 -29.14
N GLY A 231 49.18 26.01 -28.99
CA GLY A 231 49.16 24.69 -29.61
C GLY A 231 50.21 23.72 -29.05
N VAL A 232 50.84 24.05 -27.92
CA VAL A 232 51.86 23.22 -27.26
C VAL A 232 51.19 22.45 -26.11
N PRO A 233 51.38 21.11 -26.02
CA PRO A 233 50.77 20.30 -24.96
C PRO A 233 51.27 20.71 -23.57
N SER A 234 50.42 20.54 -22.55
CA SER A 234 50.77 20.86 -21.15
C SER A 234 51.98 20.04 -20.69
N GLY A 235 52.95 20.66 -20.02
CA GLY A 235 54.14 19.99 -19.46
C GLY A 235 55.47 20.12 -20.24
N VAL A 236 55.52 20.86 -21.35
CA VAL A 236 56.78 21.11 -22.08
C VAL A 236 57.43 22.42 -21.58
N PRO A 237 58.66 22.41 -21.05
CA PRO A 237 59.29 23.61 -20.50
C PRO A 237 59.51 24.69 -21.59
N LEU A 238 59.14 25.92 -21.25
CA LEU A 238 59.12 27.14 -22.09
C LEU A 238 60.47 27.53 -22.75
N VAL A 239 61.54 26.77 -22.53
CA VAL A 239 62.90 27.11 -22.99
C VAL A 239 63.08 26.95 -24.51
N ASN A 240 62.21 26.17 -25.18
CA ASN A 240 62.34 25.86 -26.61
C ASN A 240 61.18 26.36 -27.49
N THR A 241 60.39 27.36 -27.05
CA THR A 241 59.37 27.96 -27.91
C THR A 241 60.01 29.07 -28.77
N PRO A 242 60.07 28.94 -30.12
CA PRO A 242 60.53 30.03 -30.98
C PRO A 242 59.59 31.22 -30.80
N THR A 243 60.16 32.34 -30.36
CA THR A 243 59.45 33.61 -30.20
C THR A 243 58.71 33.97 -31.49
N GLU A 244 57.43 34.31 -31.37
CA GLU A 244 56.43 34.51 -32.46
C GLU A 244 56.73 35.68 -33.42
N ALA A 245 57.96 36.21 -33.44
CA ALA A 245 58.38 37.33 -34.27
C ALA A 245 58.88 36.93 -35.67
N ARG A 246 58.35 35.84 -36.26
CA ARG A 246 58.61 35.49 -37.67
C ARG A 246 57.29 35.34 -38.42
N PRO A 247 57.06 36.08 -39.52
CA PRO A 247 55.86 35.88 -40.33
C PRO A 247 55.85 34.45 -40.89
N ALA A 248 54.73 33.77 -40.75
CA ALA A 248 54.54 32.42 -41.26
C ALA A 248 54.73 32.40 -42.78
N ARG A 249 55.52 31.42 -43.27
CA ARG A 249 55.74 31.24 -44.70
C ARG A 249 54.40 30.95 -45.38
N PRO A 250 54.06 31.60 -46.52
CA PRO A 250 52.77 31.37 -47.17
C PRO A 250 52.63 29.91 -47.53
N SER A 251 51.54 29.29 -47.06
CA SER A 251 51.30 27.84 -47.14
C SER A 251 50.90 27.35 -48.52
N LYS A 252 50.60 28.26 -49.46
CA LYS A 252 50.09 27.94 -50.80
C LYS A 252 51.08 28.36 -51.89
N ILE A 253 52.28 27.79 -51.86
CA ILE A 253 53.21 27.89 -52.99
C ILE A 253 52.97 26.66 -53.87
N ILE A 254 52.47 26.89 -55.09
CA ILE A 254 52.25 25.81 -56.06
C ILE A 254 53.61 25.43 -56.64
N HIS A 255 54.09 24.24 -56.32
CA HIS A 255 55.35 23.70 -56.85
C HIS A 255 55.04 22.61 -57.90
N GLY A 256 55.47 22.82 -59.14
CA GLY A 256 55.34 21.84 -60.23
C GLY A 256 53.94 21.74 -60.87
N PRO A 257 53.75 20.84 -61.85
CA PRO A 257 52.47 20.63 -62.51
C PRO A 257 51.47 19.99 -61.54
N THR A 258 50.62 20.83 -60.93
CA THR A 258 49.63 20.43 -59.92
C THR A 258 48.26 20.23 -60.57
N ILE A 259 47.71 19.02 -60.46
CA ILE A 259 46.32 18.72 -60.83
C ILE A 259 45.41 19.20 -59.70
N GLN A 260 44.49 20.13 -59.99
CA GLN A 260 43.50 20.63 -59.02
C GLN A 260 42.43 19.56 -58.80
N THR A 261 42.66 18.64 -57.86
CA THR A 261 41.70 17.57 -57.52
C THR A 261 40.36 18.12 -57.05
N SER A 262 40.36 19.29 -56.41
CA SER A 262 39.16 20.00 -55.98
C SER A 262 38.30 20.57 -57.11
N ALA A 263 38.81 20.62 -58.36
CA ALA A 263 38.04 21.05 -59.52
C ALA A 263 37.13 19.93 -60.08
N PHE A 264 37.34 18.67 -59.66
CA PHE A 264 36.55 17.53 -60.09
C PHE A 264 36.07 16.72 -58.86
N ASN A 265 34.95 17.15 -58.29
CA ASN A 265 34.32 16.47 -57.14
C ASN A 265 33.09 15.68 -57.62
N PRO A 266 33.21 14.36 -57.88
CA PRO A 266 32.04 13.53 -58.23
C PRO A 266 30.99 13.49 -57.11
N ASP A 267 31.41 13.77 -55.88
CA ASP A 267 30.60 13.70 -54.67
C ASP A 267 29.66 14.89 -54.50
N GLU A 268 29.77 15.96 -55.29
CA GLU A 268 28.87 17.12 -55.20
C GLU A 268 27.41 16.74 -55.43
N LYS A 269 27.17 15.75 -56.31
CA LYS A 269 25.81 15.23 -56.56
C LYS A 269 25.28 14.49 -55.33
N ILE A 270 26.12 13.69 -54.68
CA ILE A 270 25.79 12.95 -53.46
C ILE A 270 25.53 13.94 -52.31
N ALA A 271 26.38 14.94 -52.15
CA ALA A 271 26.24 15.99 -51.15
C ALA A 271 24.93 16.78 -51.32
N LYS A 272 24.57 17.14 -52.57
CA LYS A 272 23.29 17.81 -52.88
C LYS A 272 22.08 16.92 -52.53
N GLN A 273 22.12 15.63 -52.85
CA GLN A 273 21.06 14.69 -52.49
C GLN A 273 20.93 14.53 -50.97
N MET A 274 22.05 14.41 -50.26
CA MET A 274 22.05 14.31 -48.80
C MET A 274 21.53 15.60 -48.14
N ALA A 275 21.89 16.77 -48.67
CA ALA A 275 21.36 18.06 -48.21
C ALA A 275 19.85 18.17 -48.44
N GLU A 276 19.34 17.68 -49.58
CA GLU A 276 17.91 17.67 -49.88
C GLU A 276 17.15 16.70 -48.95
N ILE A 277 17.74 15.55 -48.61
CA ILE A 277 17.18 14.61 -47.63
C ILE A 277 17.14 15.25 -46.24
N ALA A 278 18.21 15.92 -45.81
CA ALA A 278 18.26 16.62 -44.53
C ALA A 278 17.19 17.72 -44.44
N ALA A 279 17.08 18.58 -45.45
CA ALA A 279 16.07 19.63 -45.52
C ALA A 279 14.63 19.09 -45.51
N LYS A 280 14.39 17.87 -46.03
CA LYS A 280 13.09 17.18 -45.95
C LYS A 280 12.82 16.58 -44.56
N ARG A 281 13.86 16.16 -43.84
CA ARG A 281 13.77 15.57 -42.49
C ARG A 281 13.54 16.62 -41.42
N ASP A 282 14.10 17.81 -41.56
CA ASP A 282 13.99 18.91 -40.59
C ASP A 282 12.67 19.71 -40.70
N ARG A 283 11.59 19.06 -41.20
CA ARG A 283 10.26 19.65 -41.34
C ARG A 283 9.37 19.50 -40.11
N THR A 284 9.76 18.68 -39.14
CA THR A 284 9.05 18.66 -37.86
C THR A 284 9.54 19.87 -37.06
N PRO A 285 8.66 20.82 -36.67
CA PRO A 285 9.08 21.93 -35.84
C PRO A 285 9.78 21.39 -34.59
N THR A 286 10.96 21.94 -34.28
CA THR A 286 11.66 21.74 -33.02
C THR A 286 11.21 22.88 -32.09
N PRO A 287 10.52 22.61 -30.97
CA PRO A 287 10.29 21.31 -30.32
C PRO A 287 9.14 20.50 -30.94
N PRO A 288 9.24 19.16 -30.89
CA PRO A 288 8.21 18.26 -31.43
C PRO A 288 6.85 18.54 -30.78
N PRO A 289 5.74 18.31 -31.51
CA PRO A 289 4.41 18.44 -30.93
C PRO A 289 4.27 17.50 -29.73
N GLU A 290 3.50 17.94 -28.74
CA GLU A 290 3.21 17.14 -27.55
C GLU A 290 2.47 15.87 -27.96
N THR A 291 3.22 14.76 -28.00
CA THR A 291 2.70 13.44 -28.33
C THR A 291 2.58 12.66 -27.03
N HIS A 292 1.33 12.42 -26.62
CA HIS A 292 1.05 11.69 -25.38
C HIS A 292 1.09 10.19 -25.59
N TYR A 293 1.40 9.46 -24.52
CA TYR A 293 1.41 8.00 -24.52
C TYR A 293 0.01 7.44 -24.85
N ASP A 294 -0.07 6.61 -25.89
CA ASP A 294 -1.31 5.92 -26.26
C ASP A 294 -1.37 4.54 -25.61
N ALA A 295 -2.25 4.44 -24.62
CA ALA A 295 -2.39 3.27 -23.77
C ALA A 295 -3.10 2.09 -24.47
N GLU A 296 -3.63 2.28 -25.69
CA GLU A 296 -4.19 1.20 -26.50
C GLU A 296 -3.11 0.34 -27.19
N HIS A 297 -1.92 0.91 -27.41
CA HIS A 297 -0.85 0.26 -28.17
C HIS A 297 0.02 -0.68 -27.31
N GLU A 298 0.04 -0.49 -25.99
CA GLU A 298 0.85 -1.30 -25.07
C GLU A 298 -0.02 -1.93 -23.98
N ILE A 299 -0.12 -3.26 -24.02
CA ILE A 299 -0.97 -4.03 -23.09
C ILE A 299 -0.18 -4.49 -21.85
N ARG A 300 1.16 -4.52 -21.92
CA ARG A 300 2.04 -5.04 -20.86
C ARG A 300 1.99 -4.23 -19.56
N THR A 301 1.68 -2.95 -19.67
CA THR A 301 1.67 -1.98 -18.56
C THR A 301 0.30 -1.88 -17.87
N ARG A 302 -0.72 -2.61 -18.36
CA ARG A 302 -2.10 -2.52 -17.82
C ARG A 302 -2.23 -3.38 -16.55
N GLY A 303 -1.96 -2.76 -15.41
CA GLY A 303 -2.19 -3.32 -14.07
C GLY A 303 -3.59 -3.06 -13.51
N THR A 304 -3.82 -3.50 -12.27
CA THR A 304 -5.03 -3.15 -11.52
C THR A 304 -5.00 -1.65 -11.16
N GLY A 305 -6.07 -0.92 -11.49
CA GLY A 305 -6.12 0.54 -11.29
C GLY A 305 -5.59 1.35 -12.47
N PHE A 306 -5.42 0.73 -13.64
CA PHE A 306 -5.09 1.43 -14.87
C PHE A 306 -6.20 2.42 -15.28
N TYR A 307 -5.82 3.67 -15.54
CA TYR A 307 -6.66 4.75 -16.05
C TYR A 307 -6.07 5.26 -17.37
N ALA A 308 -6.88 5.28 -18.44
CA ALA A 308 -6.46 5.78 -19.74
C ALA A 308 -6.94 7.21 -19.93
N PHE A 309 -6.00 8.12 -20.15
CA PHE A 309 -6.32 9.52 -20.41
C PHE A 309 -6.83 9.73 -21.84
N SER A 310 -7.66 10.74 -22.01
CA SER A 310 -8.07 11.24 -23.32
C SER A 310 -6.89 11.80 -24.12
N LYS A 311 -7.02 11.77 -25.45
CA LYS A 311 -6.06 12.35 -26.40
C LYS A 311 -6.19 13.87 -26.50
N ASP A 312 -7.36 14.41 -26.16
CA ASP A 312 -7.63 15.85 -26.20
C ASP A 312 -7.11 16.51 -24.93
N GLU A 313 -6.20 17.48 -25.10
CA GLU A 313 -5.44 18.10 -24.00
C GLU A 313 -6.33 18.70 -22.91
N GLU A 314 -7.40 19.41 -23.28
CA GLU A 314 -8.32 19.99 -22.30
C GLU A 314 -9.04 18.94 -21.45
N THR A 315 -9.42 17.82 -22.07
CA THR A 315 -10.11 16.74 -21.35
C THR A 315 -9.14 15.97 -20.48
N ARG A 316 -7.92 15.73 -20.97
CA ARG A 316 -6.83 15.11 -20.22
C ARG A 316 -6.44 15.92 -18.99
N GLN A 317 -6.35 17.24 -19.11
CA GLN A 317 -6.09 18.13 -17.97
C GLN A 317 -7.19 18.04 -16.92
N LYS A 318 -8.46 18.06 -17.33
CA LYS A 318 -9.59 17.86 -16.42
C LYS A 318 -9.55 16.51 -15.71
N GLU A 319 -9.23 15.44 -16.44
CA GLU A 319 -9.05 14.09 -15.89
C GLU A 319 -7.89 14.03 -14.89
N MET A 320 -6.77 14.70 -15.18
CA MET A 320 -5.64 14.83 -14.27
C MET A 320 -6.01 15.58 -12.99
N GLU A 321 -6.69 16.72 -13.10
CA GLU A 321 -7.19 17.49 -11.96
C GLU A 321 -8.18 16.70 -11.11
N GLU A 322 -9.05 15.90 -11.73
CA GLU A 322 -9.99 15.04 -11.02
C GLU A 322 -9.26 13.95 -10.21
N LEU A 323 -8.24 13.31 -10.80
CA LEU A 323 -7.42 12.33 -10.10
C LEU A 323 -6.61 12.96 -8.96
N GLU A 324 -6.10 14.17 -9.14
CA GLU A 324 -5.41 14.91 -8.08
C GLU A 324 -6.36 15.23 -6.92
N LYS A 325 -7.57 15.71 -7.20
CA LYS A 325 -8.62 15.94 -6.18
C LYS A 325 -8.96 14.66 -5.43
N ALA A 326 -9.20 13.56 -6.14
CA ALA A 326 -9.46 12.27 -5.51
C ALA A 326 -8.29 11.82 -4.61
N ARG A 327 -7.04 12.05 -5.04
CA ARG A 327 -5.85 11.78 -4.23
C ARG A 327 -5.83 12.64 -2.98
N GLU A 328 -6.07 13.94 -3.09
CA GLU A 328 -6.12 14.85 -1.93
C GLU A 328 -7.18 14.42 -0.92
N ASP A 329 -8.36 14.04 -1.38
CA ASP A 329 -9.46 13.63 -0.50
C ASP A 329 -9.11 12.35 0.28
N THR A 330 -8.50 11.36 -0.39
CA THR A 330 -8.02 10.15 0.30
C THR A 330 -6.90 10.44 1.28
N LEU A 331 -6.02 11.40 0.99
CA LEU A 331 -4.96 11.82 1.91
C LEU A 331 -5.55 12.51 3.13
N LYS A 332 -6.52 13.42 2.94
CA LYS A 332 -7.25 14.09 4.03
C LYS A 332 -7.97 13.06 4.90
N GLU A 333 -8.65 12.08 4.32
CA GLU A 333 -9.32 11.02 5.08
C GLU A 333 -8.33 10.16 5.89
N ARG A 334 -7.20 9.79 5.29
CA ARG A 334 -6.13 9.05 5.97
C ARG A 334 -5.53 9.85 7.12
N GLU A 335 -5.28 11.13 6.93
CA GLU A 335 -4.77 12.03 7.97
C GLU A 335 -5.77 12.15 9.13
N GLN A 336 -7.04 12.41 8.82
CA GLN A 336 -8.11 12.45 9.84
C GLN A 336 -8.20 11.11 10.61
N GLY A 337 -8.06 9.98 9.93
CA GLY A 337 -8.02 8.66 10.55
C GLY A 337 -6.83 8.49 11.49
N ARG A 338 -5.64 8.95 11.07
CA ARG A 338 -4.42 8.95 11.90
C ARG A 338 -4.58 9.85 13.11
N ASP A 339 -5.16 11.04 12.96
CA ASP A 339 -5.36 11.98 14.07
C ASP A 339 -6.39 11.47 15.08
N LYS A 340 -7.50 10.88 14.61
CA LYS A 340 -8.47 10.20 15.50
C LYS A 340 -7.79 9.08 16.28
N LYS A 341 -6.93 8.28 15.63
CA LYS A 341 -6.16 7.23 16.29
C LYS A 341 -5.20 7.82 17.35
N ARG A 342 -4.45 8.87 17.00
CA ARG A 342 -3.53 9.56 17.93
C ARG A 342 -4.27 10.09 19.17
N LYS A 343 -5.39 10.79 18.98
CA LYS A 343 -6.23 11.29 20.09
C LYS A 343 -6.73 10.15 20.98
N ARG A 344 -7.17 9.04 20.38
CA ARG A 344 -7.60 7.85 21.13
C ARG A 344 -6.45 7.24 21.93
N ASP A 345 -5.27 7.17 21.36
CA ASP A 345 -4.11 6.56 22.01
C ASP A 345 -3.60 7.47 23.16
N GLN A 346 -3.60 8.79 22.98
CA GLN A 346 -3.36 9.77 24.05
C GLN A 346 -4.35 9.61 25.22
N ALA A 347 -5.65 9.52 24.93
CA ALA A 347 -6.66 9.31 25.98
C ALA A 347 -6.46 7.98 26.73
N LYS A 348 -6.00 6.93 26.04
CA LYS A 348 -5.65 5.66 26.69
C LYS A 348 -4.42 5.79 27.57
N GLU A 349 -3.40 6.51 27.13
CA GLU A 349 -2.19 6.77 27.92
C GLU A 349 -2.50 7.57 29.18
N GLU A 350 -3.31 8.63 29.08
CA GLU A 350 -3.78 9.38 30.25
C GLU A 350 -4.56 8.51 31.23
N ARG A 351 -5.43 7.63 30.72
CA ARG A 351 -6.16 6.66 31.55
C ARG A 351 -5.21 5.68 32.22
N ARG A 352 -4.19 5.18 31.50
CA ARG A 352 -3.16 4.29 32.06
C ARG A 352 -2.39 4.97 33.19
N LYS A 353 -1.96 6.22 32.99
CA LYS A 353 -1.28 7.03 34.03
C LYS A 353 -2.15 7.19 35.27
N LYS A 354 -3.43 7.56 35.11
CA LYS A 354 -4.37 7.67 36.25
C LYS A 354 -4.56 6.35 36.98
N ILE A 355 -4.64 5.23 36.26
CA ILE A 355 -4.74 3.90 36.89
C ILE A 355 -3.45 3.57 37.65
N GLU A 356 -2.29 3.89 37.10
CA GLU A 356 -1.00 3.68 37.74
C GLU A 356 -0.86 4.52 39.02
N GLU A 357 -1.28 5.79 39.00
CA GLU A 357 -1.35 6.65 40.19
C GLU A 357 -2.29 6.10 41.26
N LEU A 358 -3.47 5.60 40.88
CA LEU A 358 -4.39 4.98 41.83
C LEU A 358 -3.83 3.67 42.39
N ARG A 359 -3.14 2.87 41.57
CA ARG A 359 -2.46 1.64 42.00
C ARG A 359 -1.30 1.95 42.95
N SER A 360 -0.49 2.98 42.68
CA SER A 360 0.62 3.35 43.56
C SER A 360 0.12 3.88 44.90
N LYS A 361 -0.93 4.71 44.91
CA LYS A 361 -1.59 5.15 46.16
C LYS A 361 -2.13 3.98 46.96
N ARG A 362 -2.86 3.06 46.30
CA ARG A 362 -3.36 1.85 46.96
C ARG A 362 -2.24 0.99 47.54
N ARG A 363 -1.15 0.78 46.80
CA ARG A 363 0.03 0.05 47.32
C ARG A 363 0.67 0.76 48.52
N ALA A 364 0.72 2.10 48.51
CA ALA A 364 1.24 2.88 49.63
C ALA A 364 0.32 2.77 50.87
N GLU A 365 -1.00 2.81 50.70
CA GLU A 365 -1.97 2.59 51.78
C GLU A 365 -1.90 1.17 52.33
N GLU A 366 -1.82 0.15 51.46
CA GLU A 366 -1.63 -1.25 51.87
C GLU A 366 -0.32 -1.44 52.63
N PHE A 367 0.77 -0.79 52.19
CA PHE A 367 2.06 -0.76 52.89
C PHE A 367 1.96 -0.10 54.28
N LEU A 368 1.30 1.06 54.38
CA LEU A 368 1.12 1.77 55.66
C LEU A 368 0.24 0.99 56.64
N ASN A 369 -0.84 0.38 56.15
CA ASN A 369 -1.71 -0.46 56.98
C ASN A 369 -0.98 -1.72 57.45
N GLY A 370 -0.14 -2.33 56.59
CA GLY A 370 0.72 -3.44 56.97
C GLY A 370 1.73 -3.05 58.06
N LEU A 371 2.39 -1.91 57.92
CA LEU A 371 3.36 -1.39 58.89
C LEU A 371 2.70 -1.03 60.24
N GLY A 372 1.51 -0.42 60.21
CA GLY A 372 0.75 -0.11 61.43
C GLY A 372 0.30 -1.36 62.20
N GLY A 373 -0.02 -2.44 61.50
CA GLY A 373 -0.31 -3.73 62.12
C GLY A 373 0.93 -4.43 62.71
N GLU A 374 2.10 -4.25 62.11
CA GLU A 374 3.36 -4.85 62.58
C GLU A 374 3.93 -4.12 63.82
N ILE A 375 3.77 -2.79 63.89
CA ILE A 375 4.14 -1.99 65.07
C ILE A 375 3.17 -2.24 66.23
N GLY A 376 1.86 -2.36 65.96
CA GLY A 376 0.86 -2.65 67.00
C GLY A 376 0.97 -4.06 67.61
N ASN A 377 1.53 -5.04 66.88
CA ASN A 377 1.79 -6.39 67.40
C ASN A 377 3.16 -6.54 68.09
N ALA A 378 4.01 -5.51 68.08
CA ALA A 378 5.31 -5.52 68.74
C ALA A 378 5.30 -4.86 70.14
N GLU A 379 4.16 -4.28 70.56
CA GLU A 379 3.97 -3.63 71.86
C GLU A 379 3.06 -4.42 72.84
N GLU A 380 2.62 -5.63 72.49
CA GLU A 380 2.08 -6.66 73.42
C GLU A 380 3.12 -7.76 73.65
#